data_AF-A0AAI9RKU5-F1
#
_entry.id   AF-A0AAI9RKU5-F1
#
_cell.length_a   1.000
_cell.length_b   1.000
_cell.length_c   1.000
_cell.angle_alpha   90.00
_cell.angle_beta   90.00
_cell.angle_gamma   90.00
#
_symmetry.space_group_name_H-M   'P 1'
#
loop_
_entity.id
_entity.type
_entity.pdbx_description
1 polymer ?
#
loop_
_entity_poly.entity_id
_entity_poly.type
_entity_poly.pdbx_seq_one_letter_code
_entity_poly.pdbx_strand_id
1 'polypeptide(L)'
;MVEILWYMYAAFLATSTIGFFIHGGYKSPVFLIDLAFTVIAWIGLFGFVTHSQIFTPIVWQVVLAVVVVWDLLFFFFIKARFTEEEAEAGTLSMTVFSGLLMLVLLGPLYYALFQYAF
;
A
#
# COMPACT_ATOMS: atom_id res chain seq x y z
N MET A 1 -18.88 -1.53 -15.12
CA MET A 1 -17.59 -1.44 -15.85
C MET A 1 -16.46 -0.92 -14.96
N VAL A 2 -16.66 0.13 -14.17
CA VAL A 2 -15.66 0.65 -13.21
C VAL A 2 -15.33 -0.35 -12.09
N GLU A 3 -16.31 -1.10 -11.58
CA GLU A 3 -16.09 -2.13 -10.55
C GLU A 3 -15.11 -3.24 -10.97
N ILE A 4 -15.14 -3.65 -12.25
CA ILE A 4 -14.22 -4.65 -12.78
C ILE A 4 -12.77 -4.16 -12.69
N LEU A 5 -12.53 -2.86 -12.88
CA LEU A 5 -11.20 -2.26 -12.72
C LEU A 5 -10.71 -2.36 -11.27
N TRP A 6 -11.61 -2.16 -10.28
CA TRP A 6 -11.28 -2.31 -8.88
C TRP A 6 -10.97 -3.75 -8.48
N TYR A 7 -11.73 -4.71 -8.99
CA TYR A 7 -11.44 -6.14 -8.78
C TYR A 7 -10.10 -6.55 -9.41
N MET A 8 -9.81 -6.09 -10.62
CA MET A 8 -8.51 -6.34 -11.26
C MET A 8 -7.36 -5.69 -10.48
N TYR A 9 -7.56 -4.48 -9.98
CA TYR A 9 -6.59 -3.77 -9.15
C TYR A 9 -6.34 -4.52 -7.83
N ALA A 10 -7.39 -4.95 -7.13
CA ALA A 10 -7.26 -5.75 -5.92
C ALA A 10 -6.52 -7.08 -6.17
N ALA A 11 -6.83 -7.76 -7.28
CA ALA A 11 -6.15 -8.99 -7.67
C ALA A 11 -4.66 -8.76 -8.02
N PHE A 12 -4.33 -7.65 -8.67
CA PHE A 12 -2.95 -7.27 -8.97
C PHE A 12 -2.15 -7.03 -7.68
N LEU A 13 -2.70 -6.25 -6.74
CA LEU A 13 -2.09 -6.04 -5.43
C LEU A 13 -1.91 -7.37 -4.69
N ALA A 14 -2.95 -8.21 -4.63
CA ALA A 14 -2.92 -9.57 -4.07
C ALA A 14 -1.76 -10.42 -4.59
N THR A 15 -1.66 -10.50 -5.91
CA THR A 15 -0.66 -11.34 -6.57
C THR A 15 0.76 -10.80 -6.35
N SER A 16 0.94 -9.48 -6.39
CA SER A 16 2.23 -8.83 -6.16
C SER A 16 2.74 -9.10 -4.73
N THR A 17 1.89 -8.92 -3.71
CA THR A 17 2.27 -9.15 -2.31
C THR A 17 2.56 -10.62 -2.04
N ILE A 18 1.76 -11.55 -2.58
CA ILE A 18 2.04 -13.00 -2.46
C ILE A 18 3.37 -13.34 -3.14
N GLY A 19 3.64 -12.79 -4.32
CA GLY A 19 4.91 -12.96 -5.02
C GLY A 19 6.08 -12.48 -4.17
N PHE A 20 5.97 -11.30 -3.58
CA PHE A 20 6.99 -10.74 -2.68
C PHE A 20 7.19 -11.59 -1.41
N PHE A 21 6.10 -12.16 -0.90
CA PHE A 21 6.12 -13.06 0.26
C PHE A 21 6.85 -14.37 -0.02
N ILE A 22 6.55 -15.01 -1.14
CA ILE A 22 7.17 -16.29 -1.54
C ILE A 22 8.69 -16.12 -1.78
N HIS A 23 9.12 -14.99 -2.35
CA HIS A 23 10.54 -14.72 -2.60
C HIS A 23 11.33 -14.28 -1.36
N GLY A 24 10.70 -14.26 -0.18
CA GLY A 24 11.36 -13.95 1.08
C GLY A 24 11.58 -12.45 1.31
N GLY A 25 10.80 -11.57 0.67
CA GLY A 25 10.89 -10.13 0.83
C GLY A 25 10.51 -9.61 2.23
N TYR A 26 9.86 -10.44 3.06
CA TYR A 26 9.42 -10.10 4.42
C TYR A 26 10.30 -10.69 5.53
N LYS A 27 11.57 -11.00 5.25
CA LYS A 27 12.50 -11.50 6.28
C LYS A 27 12.78 -10.50 7.39
N SER A 28 12.66 -9.20 7.08
CA SER A 28 12.84 -8.12 8.06
C SER A 28 11.53 -7.82 8.78
N PRO A 29 11.56 -7.65 10.13
CA PRO A 29 10.36 -7.36 10.92
C PRO A 29 9.67 -6.07 10.48
N VAL A 30 10.41 -5.10 9.93
CA VAL A 30 9.86 -3.84 9.42
C VAL A 30 8.95 -4.05 8.22
N PHE A 31 9.37 -4.89 7.27
CA PHE A 31 8.57 -5.24 6.11
C PHE A 31 7.34 -6.06 6.51
N LEU A 32 7.43 -6.85 7.58
CA LEU A 32 6.29 -7.62 8.09
C LEU A 32 5.22 -6.71 8.72
N ILE A 33 5.63 -5.63 9.37
CA ILE A 33 4.71 -4.58 9.85
C ILE A 33 4.05 -3.85 8.66
N ASP A 34 4.84 -3.52 7.64
CA ASP A 34 4.34 -2.91 6.40
C ASP A 34 3.29 -3.78 5.69
N LEU A 35 3.54 -5.09 5.64
CA LEU A 35 2.56 -6.07 5.16
C LEU A 35 1.26 -6.05 5.97
N ALA A 36 1.34 -5.91 7.30
CA ALA A 36 0.15 -5.85 8.14
C ALA A 36 -0.72 -4.62 7.81
N PHE A 37 -0.12 -3.44 7.67
CA PHE A 37 -0.84 -2.23 7.25
C PHE A 37 -1.43 -2.37 5.85
N THR A 38 -0.69 -2.98 4.93
CA THR A 38 -1.17 -3.27 3.56
C THR A 38 -2.39 -4.19 3.58
N VAL A 39 -2.37 -5.26 4.38
CA VAL A 39 -3.51 -6.19 4.51
C VAL A 39 -4.74 -5.48 5.09
N ILE A 40 -4.56 -4.63 6.11
CA ILE A 40 -5.66 -3.84 6.68
C ILE A 40 -6.26 -2.90 5.62
N ALA A 41 -5.41 -2.21 4.86
CA ALA A 41 -5.84 -1.34 3.76
C ALA A 41 -6.66 -2.11 2.70
N TRP A 42 -6.30 -3.36 2.42
CA TRP A 42 -7.04 -4.21 1.49
C TRP A 42 -8.38 -4.68 2.01
N ILE A 43 -8.54 -4.89 3.31
CA ILE A 43 -9.84 -5.18 3.90
C ILE A 43 -10.78 -4.00 3.64
N GLY A 44 -10.28 -2.78 3.75
CA GLY A 44 -11.04 -1.56 3.42
C GLY A 44 -11.37 -1.46 1.94
N LEU A 45 -10.39 -1.73 1.07
CA LEU A 45 -10.61 -1.82 -0.38
C LEU A 45 -11.68 -2.86 -0.73
N PHE A 46 -11.64 -4.04 -0.10
CA PHE A 46 -12.61 -5.10 -0.32
C PHE A 46 -14.02 -4.67 0.12
N GLY A 47 -14.12 -4.02 1.27
CA GLY A 47 -15.39 -3.46 1.76
C GLY A 47 -15.96 -2.40 0.82
N PHE A 48 -15.10 -1.51 0.30
CA PHE A 48 -15.47 -0.52 -0.72
C PHE A 48 -16.02 -1.18 -1.98
N VAL A 49 -15.28 -2.13 -2.55
CA VAL A 49 -15.64 -2.77 -3.82
C VAL A 49 -16.89 -3.63 -3.70
N THR A 50 -17.06 -4.34 -2.58
CA THR A 50 -18.24 -5.20 -2.33
C THR A 50 -19.42 -4.46 -1.73
N HIS A 51 -19.32 -3.13 -1.56
CA HIS A 51 -20.34 -2.30 -0.92
C HIS A 51 -20.80 -2.85 0.44
N SER A 52 -19.89 -3.52 1.14
CA SER A 52 -20.16 -4.20 2.41
C SER A 52 -19.53 -3.39 3.53
N GLN A 53 -20.28 -3.09 4.59
CA GLN A 53 -19.77 -2.35 5.73
C GLN A 53 -19.09 -3.30 6.72
N ILE A 54 -17.76 -3.27 6.73
CA ILE A 54 -16.88 -4.05 7.58
C ILE A 54 -16.38 -3.06 8.63
N PHE A 55 -16.82 -3.13 9.89
CA PHE A 55 -16.58 -2.08 10.90
C PHE A 55 -17.31 -0.74 10.64
N THR A 56 -17.13 0.21 11.56
CA THR A 56 -17.75 1.54 11.49
C THR A 56 -16.90 2.50 10.65
N PRO A 57 -17.50 3.55 10.07
CA PRO A 57 -16.75 4.52 9.23
C PRO A 57 -15.60 5.19 10.00
N ILE A 58 -15.79 5.45 11.31
CA ILE A 58 -14.77 6.02 12.20
C ILE A 58 -13.51 5.15 12.24
N VAL A 59 -13.66 3.83 12.24
CA VAL A 59 -12.51 2.91 12.22
C VAL A 59 -11.72 3.11 10.92
N TRP A 60 -12.40 3.24 9.78
CA TRP A 60 -11.74 3.45 8.50
C TRP A 60 -11.08 4.81 8.35
N GLN A 61 -11.62 5.84 8.99
CA GLN A 61 -10.97 7.16 9.07
C GLN A 61 -9.62 7.07 9.80
N VAL A 62 -9.60 6.35 10.92
CA VAL A 62 -8.37 6.10 11.68
C VAL A 62 -7.40 5.23 10.87
N VAL A 63 -7.89 4.15 10.24
CA VAL A 63 -7.07 3.27 9.40
C VAL A 63 -6.45 4.05 8.25
N LEU A 64 -7.21 4.88 7.55
CA LEU A 64 -6.71 5.72 6.47
C LEU A 64 -5.56 6.62 6.96
N ALA A 65 -5.76 7.32 8.07
CA ALA A 65 -4.73 8.19 8.64
C ALA A 65 -3.46 7.42 9.00
N VAL A 66 -3.61 6.27 9.66
CA VAL A 66 -2.48 5.44 10.08
C VAL A 66 -1.72 4.85 8.89
N VAL A 67 -2.43 4.32 7.89
CA VAL A 67 -1.83 3.75 6.67
C VAL A 67 -1.07 4.82 5.89
N VAL A 68 -1.67 5.99 5.67
CA VAL A 68 -0.98 7.08 4.95
C VAL A 68 0.26 7.56 5.70
N VAL A 69 0.19 7.72 7.02
CA VAL A 69 1.35 8.11 7.84
C VAL A 69 2.42 7.03 7.79
N TRP A 70 2.04 5.76 7.90
CA TRP A 70 2.97 4.63 7.80
C TRP A 70 3.68 4.59 6.46
N ASP A 71 2.94 4.68 5.34
CA ASP A 71 3.51 4.60 3.99
C ASP A 71 4.48 5.75 3.71
N LEU A 72 4.17 6.96 4.19
CA LEU A 72 5.09 8.10 4.12
C LEU A 72 6.36 7.84 4.93
N LEU A 73 6.24 7.33 6.16
CA LEU A 73 7.40 6.99 6.99
C LEU A 73 8.25 5.90 6.33
N PHE A 74 7.61 4.88 5.75
CA PHE A 74 8.27 3.79 5.07
C PHE A 74 9.04 4.27 3.83
N PHE A 75 8.42 5.10 3.00
CA PHE A 75 9.03 5.64 1.79
C PHE A 75 10.23 6.56 2.09
N PHE A 76 10.09 7.49 3.05
CA PHE A 76 11.15 8.47 3.33
C PHE A 76 12.29 7.93 4.19
N PHE A 77 11.99 7.14 5.22
CA PHE A 77 13.00 6.77 6.23
C PHE A 77 13.52 5.35 6.05
N ILE A 78 12.64 4.42 5.66
CA ILE A 78 12.97 2.98 5.68
C ILE A 78 13.58 2.57 4.35
N LYS A 79 12.98 2.97 3.23
CA LYS A 79 13.56 2.73 1.90
C LYS A 79 14.97 3.30 1.77
N ALA A 80 15.22 4.50 2.29
CA ALA A 80 16.55 5.12 2.27
C ALA A 80 17.62 4.26 2.97
N ARG A 81 17.31 3.70 4.15
CA ARG A 81 18.25 2.83 4.89
C ARG A 81 18.47 1.46 4.25
N PHE A 82 17.46 0.86 3.65
CA PHE A 82 17.58 -0.48 3.06
C PHE A 82 18.17 -0.47 1.65
N THR A 83 18.25 0.69 0.99
CA THR A 83 18.86 0.85 -0.34
C THR A 83 20.35 1.26 -0.26
N GLU A 84 20.89 1.51 0.94
CA GLU A 84 22.32 1.85 1.12
C GLU A 84 23.29 0.70 0.77
N GLU A 85 22.81 -0.55 0.63
CA GLU A 85 23.63 -1.67 0.15
C GLU A 85 23.72 -1.79 -1.38
N GLU A 86 22.82 -1.13 -2.12
CA GLU A 86 22.92 -1.02 -3.58
C GLU A 86 23.46 0.38 -3.94
N ALA A 87 24.79 0.48 -3.91
CA ALA A 87 25.56 1.64 -4.31
C ALA A 87 25.39 1.95 -5.81
N GLU A 88 24.18 2.35 -6.23
CA GLU A 88 23.88 3.02 -7.51
C GLU A 88 22.47 3.65 -7.59
N ALA A 89 21.69 3.70 -6.50
CA ALA A 89 20.38 4.37 -6.45
C ALA A 89 20.45 5.92 -6.31
N GLY A 90 21.47 6.54 -6.90
CA GLY A 90 21.91 7.91 -6.60
C GLY A 90 21.40 9.03 -7.50
N THR A 91 20.47 8.80 -8.44
CA THR A 91 19.95 9.86 -9.31
C THR A 91 18.56 10.34 -8.86
N LEU A 92 18.39 11.67 -8.79
CA LEU A 92 17.12 12.33 -8.48
C LEU A 92 15.96 11.83 -9.37
N SER A 93 16.28 11.43 -10.61
CA SER A 93 15.34 10.79 -11.54
C SER A 93 14.78 9.46 -11.03
N MET A 94 15.59 8.62 -10.38
CA MET A 94 15.16 7.30 -9.89
C MET A 94 14.30 7.43 -8.63
N THR A 95 14.61 8.38 -7.75
CA THR A 95 13.76 8.72 -6.60
C THR A 95 12.40 9.21 -7.06
N VAL A 96 12.36 10.17 -8.00
CA VAL A 96 11.11 10.71 -8.57
C VAL A 96 10.30 9.62 -9.27
N PHE A 97 10.94 8.78 -10.08
CA PHE A 97 10.27 7.67 -10.76
C PHE A 97 9.65 6.70 -9.76
N SER A 98 10.38 6.34 -8.70
CA SER A 98 9.88 5.41 -7.69
C SER A 98 8.75 6.01 -6.83
N GLY A 99 8.79 7.31 -6.56
CA GLY A 99 7.70 8.02 -5.88
C GLY A 99 6.44 8.12 -6.76
N LEU A 100 6.61 8.39 -8.06
CA LEU A 100 5.51 8.35 -9.02
C LEU A 100 4.88 6.97 -9.10
N LEU A 101 5.70 5.91 -9.14
CA LEU A 101 5.21 4.54 -9.20
C LEU A 101 4.43 4.18 -7.92
N MET A 102 4.91 4.63 -6.76
CA MET A 102 4.18 4.50 -5.48
C MET A 102 2.83 5.23 -5.53
N LEU A 103 2.78 6.47 -6.03
CA LEU A 103 1.53 7.23 -6.14
C LEU A 103 0.54 6.58 -7.11
N VAL A 104 1.01 6.05 -8.23
CA VAL A 104 0.16 5.34 -9.19
C VAL A 104 -0.37 4.03 -8.58
N LEU A 105 0.46 3.32 -7.81
CA LEU A 105 0.08 2.05 -7.22
C LEU A 105 -0.82 2.23 -5.98
N LEU A 106 -0.55 3.18 -5.10
CA LEU A 106 -1.27 3.40 -3.83
C LEU A 106 -2.36 4.47 -3.92
N GLY A 107 -2.30 5.36 -4.91
CA GLY A 107 -3.31 6.40 -5.12
C GLY A 107 -4.73 5.87 -5.20
N PRO A 108 -5.01 4.84 -6.02
CA PRO A 108 -6.33 4.21 -6.06
C PRO A 108 -6.74 3.57 -4.72
N LEU A 109 -5.80 2.98 -3.98
CA LEU A 109 -6.05 2.39 -2.66
C LEU A 109 -6.48 3.46 -1.65
N TYR A 110 -5.76 4.58 -1.58
CA TYR A 110 -6.11 5.69 -0.69
C TYR A 110 -7.45 6.32 -1.06
N TYR A 111 -7.73 6.46 -2.36
CA TYR A 111 -9.02 6.94 -2.83
C TYR A 111 -10.16 6.00 -2.40
N ALA A 112 -10.00 4.70 -2.58
CA ALA A 112 -11.01 3.71 -2.17
C ALA A 112 -11.22 3.74 -0.65
N LEU A 113 -10.15 3.75 0.15
CA LEU A 113 -10.24 3.86 1.61
C LEU A 113 -10.90 5.16 2.06
N PHE A 114 -10.62 6.27 1.39
CA PHE A 114 -11.28 7.55 1.67
C PHE A 114 -12.78 7.48 1.40
N GLN A 115 -13.20 6.98 0.25
CA GLN A 115 -14.62 6.79 -0.09
C GLN A 115 -15.33 5.76 0.79
N TYR A 116 -14.56 4.86 1.42
CA TYR A 116 -15.11 3.87 2.34
C TYR A 116 -15.25 4.41 3.77
N ALA A 117 -14.42 5.40 4.12
CA ALA A 117 -14.37 6.02 5.44
C ALA A 117 -15.34 7.21 5.60
N PHE A 118 -15.78 7.83 4.50
CA PHE A 118 -16.62 9.03 4.45
C PHE A 118 -17.78 8.85 3.48
#